data_AF-A0A2E2SUP8-F1
#
_entry.id   AF-A0A2E2SUP8-F1
#
_cell.length_a   1.000
_cell.length_b   1.000
_cell.length_c   1.000
_cell.angle_alpha   90.00
_cell.angle_beta   90.00
_cell.angle_gamma   90.00
#
_symmetry.space_group_name_H-M   'P 1'
#
loop_
_entity.id
_entity.type
_entity.pdbx_description
1 polymer ?
#
loop_
_entity_poly.entity_id
_entity_poly.type
_entity_poly.pdbx_seq_one_letter_code
_entity_poly.pdbx_strand_id
1 'polypeptide(L)'
;VLAKKAGFNKIGEKVVQHQARKFGVTKFGMERFINGPLDLMSVLFMTRFGKRPMHVFGFLGGLMFMLGFLFTFWVLLEKALYVFWQIGLKPTLVTDNVIFYLALVAMLMGTQLFLAGFLGELVVRSAPDRNDYLVEKQI
;
A
#
# COMPACT_ATOMS: atom_id res chain seq x y z
N VAL A 1 15.43 -3.91 -12.10
CA VAL A 1 13.95 -3.92 -12.19
C VAL A 1 13.44 -3.08 -13.37
N LEU A 2 13.80 -1.80 -13.45
CA LEU A 2 13.32 -0.89 -14.51
C LEU A 2 13.66 -1.37 -15.93
N ALA A 3 14.92 -1.74 -16.20
CA ALA A 3 15.32 -2.25 -17.51
C ALA A 3 14.52 -3.50 -17.94
N LYS A 4 14.28 -4.43 -17.01
CA LYS A 4 13.46 -5.61 -17.29
C LYS A 4 12.00 -5.25 -17.59
N LYS A 5 11.44 -4.26 -16.88
CA LYS A 5 10.08 -3.75 -17.12
C LYS A 5 9.95 -3.02 -18.46
N ALA A 6 11.02 -2.39 -18.93
CA ALA A 6 11.09 -1.74 -20.25
C ALA A 6 11.22 -2.73 -21.42
N GLY A 7 11.28 -4.05 -21.16
CA GLY A 7 11.35 -5.08 -22.19
C GLY A 7 12.77 -5.57 -22.51
N PHE A 8 13.81 -5.03 -21.84
CA PHE A 8 15.18 -5.50 -22.05
C PHE A 8 15.38 -6.88 -21.43
N ASN A 9 15.67 -7.87 -22.27
CA ASN A 9 15.90 -9.26 -21.85
C ASN A 9 17.37 -9.62 -21.68
N LYS A 10 18.27 -8.91 -22.37
CA LYS A 10 19.73 -9.10 -22.29
C LYS A 10 20.34 -8.12 -21.30
N ILE A 11 20.17 -8.39 -20.01
CA ILE A 11 20.74 -7.59 -18.91
C ILE A 11 21.93 -8.35 -18.36
N GLY A 12 23.11 -7.73 -18.35
CA GLY A 12 24.34 -8.30 -17.80
C GLY A 12 25.06 -7.31 -16.91
N GLU A 13 25.96 -7.81 -16.09
CA GLU A 13 26.81 -7.01 -15.23
C GLU A 13 28.23 -7.01 -15.79
N LYS A 14 28.87 -5.84 -15.81
CA LYS A 14 30.27 -5.70 -16.20
C LYS A 14 31.10 -5.51 -14.94
N VAL A 15 31.94 -6.50 -14.62
CA VAL A 15 32.89 -6.38 -13.52
C VAL A 15 33.86 -5.25 -13.85
N VAL A 16 33.90 -4.24 -13.00
CA VAL A 16 34.82 -3.11 -13.10
C VAL A 16 35.73 -3.09 -11.88
N GLN A 17 37.02 -2.82 -12.10
CA GLN A 17 37.94 -2.63 -10.99
C GLN A 17 37.67 -1.29 -10.33
N HIS A 18 37.15 -1.33 -9.10
CA HIS A 18 36.96 -0.12 -8.30
C HIS A 18 38.30 0.29 -7.68
N GLN A 19 38.70 1.53 -7.94
CA GLN A 19 39.85 2.16 -7.31
C GLN A 19 39.40 3.08 -6.19
N ALA A 20 40.20 3.19 -5.14
CA ALA A 20 39.93 4.13 -4.06
C ALA A 20 39.86 5.56 -4.60
N ARG A 21 38.87 6.32 -4.13
CA ARG A 21 38.69 7.71 -4.53
C ARG A 21 39.87 8.55 -4.04
N LYS A 22 40.55 9.26 -4.95
CA LYS A 22 41.71 10.11 -4.64
C LYS A 22 41.35 11.55 -4.24
N PHE A 23 40.21 12.07 -4.71
CA PHE A 23 39.81 13.46 -4.50
C PHE A 23 38.31 13.59 -4.21
N GLY A 24 37.95 14.56 -3.36
CA GLY A 24 36.57 14.88 -3.01
C GLY A 24 35.92 13.95 -1.97
N VAL A 25 34.82 14.42 -1.37
CA VAL A 25 34.05 13.67 -0.37
C VAL A 25 32.87 12.93 -1.00
N THR A 26 32.43 11.85 -0.35
CA THR A 26 31.23 11.12 -0.80
C THR A 26 30.01 12.04 -0.75
N LYS A 27 29.23 12.08 -1.83
CA LYS A 27 27.91 12.72 -1.86
C LYS A 27 26.86 11.91 -1.09
N PHE A 28 27.21 10.70 -0.69
CA PHE A 28 26.32 9.76 -0.01
C PHE A 28 26.78 9.60 1.44
N GLY A 29 26.00 10.16 2.36
CA GLY A 29 26.16 9.96 3.80
C GLY A 29 25.37 8.74 4.31
N MET A 30 25.22 8.65 5.63
CA MET A 30 24.49 7.55 6.30
C MET A 30 23.02 7.47 5.87
N GLU A 31 22.42 8.59 5.44
CA GLU A 31 21.06 8.67 4.90
C GLU A 31 20.80 7.67 3.76
N ARG A 32 21.82 7.33 2.96
CA ARG A 32 21.69 6.36 1.87
C ARG A 32 21.28 4.97 2.36
N PHE A 33 21.67 4.57 3.56
CA PHE A 33 21.30 3.26 4.11
C PHE A 33 19.82 3.17 4.47
N ILE A 34 19.20 4.29 4.82
CA ILE A 34 17.75 4.36 5.12
C ILE A 34 16.97 4.58 3.82
N ASN A 35 17.40 5.55 3.00
CA ASN A 35 16.69 5.94 1.78
C ASN A 35 16.83 4.90 0.67
N GLY A 36 17.93 4.15 0.58
CA GLY A 36 18.15 3.16 -0.48
C GLY A 36 17.08 2.07 -0.52
N PRO A 37 16.81 1.38 0.60
CA PRO A 37 15.71 0.41 0.68
C PRO A 37 14.34 1.04 0.43
N LEU A 38 14.06 2.23 0.99
CA LEU A 38 12.78 2.93 0.81
C LEU A 38 12.54 3.35 -0.65
N ASP A 39 13.59 3.78 -1.34
CA ASP A 39 13.56 4.11 -2.76
C ASP A 39 13.32 2.86 -3.60
N LEU A 40 13.99 1.74 -3.29
CA LEU A 40 13.73 0.47 -3.95
C LEU A 40 12.29 -0.01 -3.76
N MET A 41 11.74 0.10 -2.54
CA MET A 41 10.33 -0.19 -2.27
C MET A 41 9.41 0.69 -3.11
N SER A 42 9.71 1.98 -3.21
CA SER A 42 8.94 2.93 -4.01
C SER A 42 8.98 2.58 -5.50
N VAL A 43 10.16 2.30 -6.05
CA VAL A 43 10.34 1.89 -7.45
C VAL A 43 9.61 0.57 -7.73
N LEU A 44 9.70 -0.42 -6.84
CA LEU A 44 8.99 -1.68 -6.97
C LEU A 44 7.47 -1.49 -6.92
N PHE A 45 6.99 -0.67 -5.98
CA PHE A 45 5.57 -0.35 -5.82
C PHE A 45 5.02 0.32 -7.09
N MET A 46 5.66 1.40 -7.55
CA MET A 46 5.26 2.08 -8.79
C MET A 46 5.40 1.19 -10.01
N THR A 47 6.43 0.34 -10.05
CA THR A 47 6.61 -0.61 -11.14
C THR A 47 5.47 -1.61 -11.22
N ARG A 48 5.06 -2.19 -10.10
CA ARG A 48 4.07 -3.27 -10.07
C ARG A 48 2.62 -2.76 -10.05
N PHE A 49 2.36 -1.68 -9.34
CA PHE A 49 1.00 -1.22 -9.02
C PHE A 49 0.66 0.16 -9.58
N GLY A 50 1.65 0.92 -10.08
CA GLY A 50 1.44 2.27 -10.60
C GLY A 50 0.48 2.36 -11.80
N LYS A 51 0.21 1.27 -12.52
CA LYS A 51 -0.80 1.25 -13.60
C LYS A 51 -2.21 0.88 -13.14
N ARG A 52 -2.37 0.34 -11.93
CA ARG A 52 -3.64 -0.19 -11.38
C ARG A 52 -3.69 -0.02 -9.85
N PRO A 53 -3.63 1.21 -9.33
CA PRO A 53 -3.53 1.47 -7.89
C PRO A 53 -4.73 0.94 -7.10
N MET A 54 -5.93 0.90 -7.69
CA MET A 54 -7.13 0.38 -7.04
C MET A 54 -7.00 -1.09 -6.62
N HIS A 55 -6.22 -1.91 -7.31
CA HIS A 55 -6.05 -3.31 -6.90
C HIS A 55 -5.36 -3.47 -5.55
N VAL A 56 -4.41 -2.58 -5.20
CA VAL A 56 -3.71 -2.66 -3.90
C VAL A 56 -4.54 -2.00 -2.82
N PHE A 57 -4.89 -0.74 -3.04
CA PHE A 57 -5.56 0.07 -2.03
C PHE A 57 -7.01 -0.37 -1.82
N GLY A 58 -7.70 -0.84 -2.87
CA GLY A 58 -9.02 -1.43 -2.75
C GLY A 58 -9.01 -2.77 -2.02
N PHE A 59 -8.01 -3.63 -2.26
CA PHE A 59 -7.86 -4.87 -1.51
C PHE A 59 -7.57 -4.62 -0.03
N LEU A 60 -6.59 -3.75 0.27
CA LEU A 60 -6.28 -3.36 1.65
C LEU A 60 -7.46 -2.66 2.34
N GLY A 61 -8.15 -1.76 1.63
CA GLY A 61 -9.36 -1.11 2.14
C GLY A 61 -10.48 -2.11 2.43
N GLY A 62 -10.68 -3.09 1.55
CA GLY A 62 -11.63 -4.18 1.75
C GLY A 62 -11.29 -5.05 2.96
N LEU A 63 -10.01 -5.35 3.20
CA LEU A 63 -9.56 -6.03 4.41
C LEU A 63 -9.85 -5.21 5.67
N MET A 64 -9.60 -3.90 5.65
CA MET A 64 -9.90 -3.02 6.79
C MET A 64 -11.40 -2.95 7.05
N PHE A 65 -12.23 -2.89 6.01
CA PHE A 65 -13.69 -2.99 6.17
C PHE A 65 -14.12 -4.34 6.74
N MET A 66 -13.57 -5.45 6.27
CA MET A 66 -13.88 -6.77 6.83
C MET A 66 -13.57 -6.83 8.34
N LEU A 67 -12.41 -6.32 8.76
CA LEU A 67 -12.05 -6.23 10.19
C LEU A 67 -12.98 -5.29 10.97
N GLY A 68 -13.30 -4.12 10.41
CA GLY A 68 -14.22 -3.17 11.02
C GLY A 68 -15.63 -3.76 11.21
N PHE A 69 -16.13 -4.50 10.21
CA PHE A 69 -17.40 -5.21 10.30
C PHE A 69 -17.37 -6.33 11.34
N LEU A 70 -16.29 -7.12 11.41
CA LEU A 70 -16.13 -8.18 12.41
C LEU A 70 -16.17 -7.61 13.83
N PHE A 71 -15.43 -6.52 14.10
CA PHE A 71 -15.43 -5.86 15.41
C PHE A 71 -16.78 -5.22 15.74
N THR A 72 -17.41 -4.56 14.77
CA THR A 72 -18.75 -3.98 14.97
C THR A 72 -19.79 -5.07 15.26
N PHE A 73 -19.73 -6.17 14.51
CA PHE A 73 -20.62 -7.31 14.68
C PHE A 73 -20.42 -7.96 16.05
N TRP A 74 -19.19 -8.11 16.51
CA TRP A 74 -18.87 -8.63 17.84
C TRP A 74 -19.53 -7.79 18.94
N VAL A 75 -19.31 -6.47 18.94
CA VAL A 75 -19.89 -5.55 19.93
C VAL A 75 -21.43 -5.55 19.87
N LEU A 76 -22.00 -5.65 18.66
CA LEU A 76 -23.43 -5.71 18.46
C LEU A 76 -24.04 -7.01 19.02
N LEU A 77 -23.38 -8.15 18.79
CA LEU A 77 -23.81 -9.45 19.29
C LEU A 77 -23.78 -9.50 20.82
N GLU A 78 -22.70 -9.04 21.44
CA GLU A 78 -22.58 -8.98 22.91
C GLU A 78 -23.74 -8.21 23.52
N LYS A 79 -24.07 -7.06 22.92
CA LYS A 79 -25.19 -6.23 23.37
C LYS A 79 -26.55 -6.87 23.11
N ALA A 80 -26.75 -7.50 21.96
CA ALA A 80 -28.00 -8.16 21.61
C ALA A 80 -28.30 -9.36 22.52
N LEU A 81 -27.29 -10.19 22.81
CA LEU A 81 -27.44 -11.36 23.70
C LEU A 81 -27.88 -10.95 25.10
N TYR A 82 -27.32 -9.87 25.64
CA TYR A 82 -27.73 -9.36 26.95
C TYR A 82 -29.16 -8.79 26.92
N VAL A 83 -29.52 -7.99 25.92
CA VAL A 83 -30.85 -7.35 25.85
C VAL A 83 -31.98 -8.36 25.66
N PHE A 84 -31.78 -9.35 24.78
CA PHE A 84 -32.85 -10.28 24.40
C PHE A 84 -32.90 -11.55 25.27
N TRP A 85 -31.75 -12.06 25.71
CA TRP A 85 -31.68 -13.33 26.44
C TRP A 85 -31.18 -13.17 27.89
N GLN A 86 -30.77 -11.97 28.32
CA GLN A 86 -30.13 -11.74 29.63
C GLN A 86 -28.93 -12.66 29.87
N ILE A 87 -28.27 -13.11 28.80
CA ILE A 87 -27.09 -13.97 28.87
C ILE A 87 -25.84 -13.08 28.93
N GLY A 88 -24.98 -13.34 29.93
CA GLY A 88 -23.70 -12.65 30.09
C GLY A 88 -23.74 -11.51 31.10
N LEU A 89 -22.62 -10.79 31.21
CA LEU A 89 -22.49 -9.60 32.06
C LEU A 89 -23.19 -8.41 31.41
N LYS A 90 -23.67 -7.45 32.22
CA LYS A 90 -24.24 -6.20 31.70
C LYS A 90 -23.20 -5.51 30.82
N PRO A 91 -23.44 -5.38 29.50
CA PRO A 91 -22.49 -4.77 28.61
C PRO A 91 -22.27 -3.32 29.04
N THR A 92 -21.01 -2.90 29.05
CA THR A 92 -20.64 -1.51 29.27
C THR A 92 -21.22 -0.63 28.16
N LEU A 93 -21.17 0.69 28.31
CA LEU A 93 -21.55 1.55 27.19
C LEU A 93 -20.64 1.21 25.99
N VAL A 94 -21.18 1.33 24.78
CA VAL A 94 -20.43 1.05 23.55
C VAL A 94 -19.17 1.94 23.47
N THR A 95 -19.27 3.15 24.00
CA THR A 95 -18.17 4.12 24.13
C THR A 95 -17.10 3.71 25.13
N ASP A 96 -17.38 2.81 26.06
CA ASP A 96 -16.38 2.34 27.03
C ASP A 96 -15.66 1.08 26.50
N ASN A 97 -16.12 0.52 25.38
CA ASN A 97 -15.55 -0.68 24.79
C ASN A 97 -14.44 -0.32 23.79
N VAL A 98 -13.21 -0.76 24.09
CA VAL A 98 -12.03 -0.53 23.21
C VAL A 98 -12.24 -1.09 21.81
N ILE A 99 -12.95 -2.21 21.66
CA ILE A 99 -13.22 -2.87 20.38
C ILE A 99 -14.05 -1.95 19.46
N PHE A 100 -14.93 -1.12 20.02
CA PHE A 100 -15.70 -0.15 19.24
C PHE A 100 -14.80 0.89 18.56
N TYR A 101 -13.80 1.42 19.27
CA TYR A 101 -12.85 2.37 18.69
C TYR A 101 -11.95 1.72 17.63
N LEU A 102 -11.54 0.46 17.84
CA LEU A 102 -10.81 -0.30 16.82
C LEU A 102 -11.66 -0.52 15.57
N ALA A 103 -12.95 -0.84 15.74
CA ALA A 103 -13.90 -0.94 14.63
C ALA A 103 -14.00 0.38 13.87
N LEU A 104 -14.18 1.49 14.59
CA LEU A 104 -14.30 2.83 14.02
C LEU A 104 -13.06 3.22 13.23
N VAL A 105 -11.87 3.05 13.80
CA VAL A 105 -10.59 3.36 13.13
C VAL A 105 -10.40 2.45 11.91
N ALA A 106 -10.70 1.16 12.01
CA ALA A 106 -10.61 0.24 10.87
C ALA A 106 -11.53 0.67 9.72
N MET A 107 -12.77 1.07 10.01
CA MET A 107 -13.71 1.59 9.01
C MET A 107 -13.22 2.89 8.37
N LEU A 108 -12.68 3.83 9.17
CA LEU A 108 -12.11 5.08 8.66
C LEU A 108 -10.90 4.81 7.75
N MET A 109 -9.98 3.96 8.19
CA MET A 109 -8.80 3.56 7.41
C MET A 109 -9.20 2.85 6.12
N GLY A 110 -10.20 1.97 6.16
CA GLY A 110 -10.77 1.33 4.98
C GLY A 110 -11.27 2.34 3.94
N THR A 111 -12.04 3.33 4.38
CA THR A 111 -12.52 4.42 3.51
C THR A 111 -11.36 5.23 2.93
N GLN A 112 -10.37 5.61 3.74
CA GLN A 112 -9.21 6.39 3.28
C GLN A 112 -8.39 5.62 2.23
N LEU A 113 -8.15 4.33 2.45
CA LEU A 113 -7.45 3.48 1.48
C LEU A 113 -8.25 3.35 0.19
N PHE A 114 -9.57 3.11 0.26
CA PHE A 114 -10.41 3.02 -0.92
C PHE A 114 -10.40 4.33 -1.74
N LEU A 115 -10.53 5.47 -1.07
CA LEU A 115 -10.44 6.80 -1.70
C LEU A 115 -9.07 7.03 -2.34
N ALA A 116 -7.98 6.71 -1.66
CA ALA A 116 -6.63 6.83 -2.21
C ALA A 116 -6.44 5.96 -3.46
N GLY A 117 -6.94 4.72 -3.43
CA GLY A 117 -6.94 3.83 -4.58
C GLY A 117 -7.73 4.36 -5.77
N PHE A 118 -8.93 4.87 -5.50
CA PHE A 118 -9.79 5.44 -6.52
C PHE A 118 -9.20 6.72 -7.15
N LEU A 119 -8.68 7.63 -6.33
CA LEU A 119 -7.98 8.82 -6.80
C LEU A 119 -6.75 8.46 -7.63
N GLY A 120 -5.96 7.50 -7.17
CA GLY A 120 -4.81 6.99 -7.93
C GLY A 120 -5.24 6.47 -9.31
N GLU A 121 -6.36 5.73 -9.37
CA GLU A 121 -6.86 5.17 -10.63
C GLU A 121 -7.31 6.27 -11.60
N LEU A 122 -7.93 7.34 -11.09
CA LEU A 122 -8.29 8.52 -11.88
C LEU A 122 -7.05 9.23 -12.43
N VAL A 123 -6.06 9.50 -11.58
CA VAL A 123 -4.81 10.16 -11.97
C VAL A 123 -4.09 9.37 -13.06
N VAL A 124 -3.97 8.05 -12.89
CA VAL A 124 -3.31 7.16 -13.87
C VAL A 124 -4.09 7.10 -15.18
N ARG A 125 -5.42 7.16 -15.14
CA ARG A 125 -6.26 7.19 -16.35
C ARG A 125 -6.11 8.48 -17.14
N SER A 126 -5.87 9.60 -16.46
CA SER A 126 -5.65 10.92 -17.06
C SER A 126 -4.20 11.18 -17.49
N ALA A 127 -3.28 10.24 -17.25
CA ALA A 127 -1.87 10.41 -17.56
C ALA A 127 -1.61 10.36 -19.09
N PRO A 128 -0.95 11.38 -19.68
CA PRO A 128 -0.73 11.48 -21.12
C PRO A 128 0.24 10.42 -21.67
N ASP A 129 1.19 9.98 -20.86
CA ASP A 129 2.24 8.99 -21.15
C ASP A 129 1.76 7.53 -20.97
N ARG A 130 0.48 7.31 -20.66
CA ARG A 130 -0.07 5.98 -20.40
C ARG A 130 0.14 5.00 -21.56
N ASN A 131 0.17 5.51 -22.78
CA ASN A 131 0.29 4.74 -24.03
C ASN A 131 1.68 4.83 -24.66
N ASP A 132 2.70 5.29 -23.94
CA ASP A 132 4.07 5.27 -24.46
C ASP A 132 4.58 3.83 -24.56
N TYR A 133 5.06 3.46 -25.74
CA TYR A 133 5.68 2.16 -26.02
C TYR A 133 6.95 2.33 -26.85
N LEU A 134 7.88 1.39 -26.67
CA LEU A 134 9.08 1.31 -27.49
C LEU A 134 8.76 0.48 -28.75
N VAL A 135 9.09 1.01 -29.93
CA VAL A 135 8.96 0.29 -31.20
C VAL A 135 10.27 -0.45 -31.47
N GLU A 136 10.23 -1.78 -31.50
CA GLU A 136 11.42 -2.60 -31.79
C GLU A 136 11.76 -2.62 -33.29
N LYS A 137 10.72 -2.68 -34.14
CA LYS A 137 10.86 -2.70 -35.60
C LYS A 137 9.62 -2.09 -36.25
N GLN A 138 9.84 -1.20 -37.20
CA GLN A 138 8.79 -0.72 -38.10
C GLN A 138 8.87 -1.56 -39.38
N ILE A 139 7.73 -2.14 -39.79
CA ILE A 139 7.60 -2.95 -41.00
C ILE A 139 7.37 -2.04 -42.20
#